data_AF-A0A523YTV6-F1
#
_entry.id   AF-A0A523YTV6-F1
#
_cell.length_a   1.000
_cell.length_b   1.000
_cell.length_c   1.000
_cell.angle_alpha   90.00
_cell.angle_beta   90.00
_cell.angle_gamma   90.00
#
_symmetry.space_group_name_H-M   'P 1'
#
loop_
_entity.id
_entity.type
_entity.pdbx_description
1 polymer ?
#
loop_
_entity_poly.entity_id
_entity_poly.type
_entity_poly.pdbx_seq_one_letter_code
_entity_poly.pdbx_strand_id
1 'polypeptide(L)'
;MTRSKLKSPKRKPLRRSSKRKQRHRLEFPPEPRDVLLEAVRINPDDILARLELGEYYLRNDLEDKILDVIANLEERYPFSDRFTCGYYNRLLAFGYAHRKQFIEAEKVARRGLEEHPDSLDFYFVLSFIHMSLKELDQTITEGERFVSIWNRIKQGQLPP
;
A
#
# COMPACT_ATOMS: atom_id res chain seq x y z
N MET A 1 -30.45 15.37 -78.55
CA MET A 1 -31.46 14.40 -78.04
C MET A 1 -31.07 13.96 -76.63
N THR A 2 -32.07 13.56 -75.88
CA THR A 2 -32.27 13.49 -74.42
C THR A 2 -31.58 12.38 -73.62
N ARG A 3 -31.68 12.53 -72.29
CA ARG A 3 -31.48 11.59 -71.13
C ARG A 3 -30.10 11.73 -70.45
N SER A 4 -29.95 11.75 -69.13
CA SER A 4 -30.82 11.47 -67.97
C SER A 4 -30.08 11.95 -66.72
N LYS A 5 -30.74 12.63 -65.78
CA LYS A 5 -30.28 12.66 -64.37
C LYS A 5 -31.47 12.44 -63.44
N LEU A 6 -31.46 11.27 -62.79
CA LEU A 6 -32.39 10.87 -61.74
C LEU A 6 -32.31 11.85 -60.55
N LYS A 7 -33.47 12.28 -60.03
CA LYS A 7 -33.58 12.95 -58.73
C LYS A 7 -33.74 11.89 -57.64
N SER A 8 -32.89 11.94 -56.61
CA SER A 8 -33.01 11.14 -55.40
C SER A 8 -34.00 11.78 -54.40
N PRO A 9 -34.78 10.98 -53.64
CA PRO A 9 -35.73 11.52 -52.66
C PRO A 9 -35.04 11.83 -51.32
N LYS A 10 -35.32 13.02 -50.77
CA LYS A 10 -34.88 13.47 -49.44
C LYS A 10 -35.51 12.57 -48.34
N ARG A 11 -34.69 11.82 -47.59
CA ARG A 11 -35.12 11.13 -46.37
C ARG A 11 -35.12 12.11 -45.19
N LYS A 12 -36.26 12.23 -44.50
CA LYS A 12 -36.41 13.01 -43.25
C LYS A 12 -35.52 12.43 -42.13
N PRO A 13 -35.04 13.23 -41.16
CA PRO A 13 -34.17 12.73 -40.10
C PRO A 13 -34.93 11.76 -39.19
N LEU A 14 -34.30 10.63 -38.88
CA LEU A 14 -34.80 9.65 -37.92
C LEU A 14 -34.77 10.27 -36.51
N ARG A 15 -35.95 10.53 -35.94
CA ARG A 15 -36.07 10.93 -34.53
C ARG A 15 -35.81 9.69 -33.66
N ARG A 16 -34.54 9.39 -33.36
CA ARG A 16 -34.18 8.35 -32.38
C ARG A 16 -34.30 8.94 -30.98
N SER A 17 -35.50 8.78 -30.43
CA SER A 17 -35.82 8.95 -29.02
C SER A 17 -34.85 8.14 -28.15
N SER A 18 -34.07 8.86 -27.35
CA SER A 18 -33.79 8.56 -25.93
C SER A 18 -33.81 7.09 -25.51
N LYS A 19 -32.86 6.28 -25.99
CA LYS A 19 -32.38 5.10 -25.25
C LYS A 19 -31.15 5.45 -24.42
N ARG A 20 -31.25 6.57 -23.69
CA ARG A 20 -30.26 7.04 -22.72
C ARG A 20 -30.91 7.03 -21.33
N LYS A 21 -31.42 5.88 -20.91
CA LYS A 21 -31.87 5.63 -19.54
C LYS A 21 -31.89 4.11 -19.34
N GLN A 22 -31.28 3.67 -18.24
CA GLN A 22 -31.16 2.28 -17.80
C GLN A 22 -30.17 1.42 -18.60
N ARG A 23 -28.90 1.82 -18.57
CA ARG A 23 -27.89 0.81 -18.21
C ARG A 23 -27.89 0.79 -16.70
N HIS A 24 -28.24 -0.32 -16.08
CA HIS A 24 -27.87 -0.56 -14.69
C HIS A 24 -26.38 -0.23 -14.57
N ARG A 25 -26.07 0.82 -13.82
CA ARG A 25 -24.71 1.12 -13.42
C ARG A 25 -24.32 -0.08 -12.57
N LEU A 26 -23.54 -1.00 -13.14
CA LEU A 26 -22.72 -1.87 -12.33
C LEU A 26 -21.81 -0.90 -11.59
N GLU A 27 -22.25 -0.46 -10.41
CA GLU A 27 -21.37 0.23 -9.48
C GLU A 27 -20.39 -0.83 -9.05
N PHE A 28 -19.22 -0.82 -9.71
CA PHE A 28 -18.07 -1.53 -9.17
C PHE A 28 -17.95 -1.10 -7.70
N PRO A 29 -17.71 -2.04 -6.78
CA PRO A 29 -17.47 -1.67 -5.40
C PRO A 29 -16.35 -0.61 -5.38
N PRO A 30 -16.44 0.40 -4.49
CA PRO A 30 -15.39 1.40 -4.38
C PRO A 30 -14.04 0.70 -4.16
N GLU A 31 -13.00 1.20 -4.82
CA GLU A 31 -11.65 0.67 -4.66
C GLU A 31 -11.25 0.69 -3.18
N PRO A 32 -10.54 -0.32 -2.65
CA PRO A 32 -10.18 -0.39 -1.23
C PRO A 32 -9.52 0.90 -0.72
N ARG A 33 -8.67 1.50 -1.56
CA ARG A 33 -8.04 2.80 -1.30
C ARG A 33 -9.06 3.91 -1.07
N ASP A 34 -10.09 4.00 -1.90
CA ASP A 34 -11.08 5.07 -1.83
C ASP A 34 -11.93 4.94 -0.57
N VAL A 35 -12.26 3.71 -0.18
CA VAL A 35 -12.94 3.41 1.09
C VAL A 35 -12.08 3.85 2.29
N LEU A 36 -10.79 3.50 2.28
CA LEU A 36 -9.86 3.86 3.35
C LEU A 36 -9.63 5.38 3.42
N LEU A 37 -9.48 6.04 2.28
CA LEU A 37 -9.37 7.50 2.22
C LEU A 37 -10.60 8.19 2.79
N GLU A 38 -11.80 7.70 2.45
CA GLU A 38 -13.04 8.24 2.99
C GLU A 38 -13.16 7.99 4.51
N ALA A 39 -12.75 6.81 5.00
CA ALA A 39 -12.72 6.52 6.43
C ALA A 39 -11.80 7.49 7.19
N VAL A 40 -10.59 7.71 6.69
CA VAL A 40 -9.63 8.68 7.27
C VAL A 40 -10.16 10.12 7.16
N ARG A 41 -10.91 10.45 6.10
CA ARG A 41 -11.54 11.77 5.94
C ARG A 41 -12.66 11.99 6.96
N ILE A 42 -13.48 10.98 7.22
CA ILE A 42 -14.59 11.03 8.18
C ILE A 42 -14.05 11.07 9.61
N ASN A 43 -13.06 10.22 9.91
CA ASN A 43 -12.40 10.17 11.21
C ASN A 43 -10.87 10.15 11.04
N PRO A 44 -10.22 11.32 11.10
CA PRO A 44 -8.76 11.42 11.01
C PRO A 44 -8.01 10.72 12.14
N ASP A 45 -8.67 10.39 13.25
CA ASP A 45 -8.09 9.67 14.38
C ASP A 45 -8.45 8.17 14.37
N ASP A 46 -9.04 7.66 13.28
CA ASP A 46 -9.18 6.22 13.05
C ASP A 46 -7.81 5.61 12.72
N ILE A 47 -7.11 5.20 13.78
CA ILE A 47 -5.77 4.62 13.70
C ILE A 47 -5.76 3.40 12.78
N LEU A 48 -6.75 2.53 12.89
CA LEU A 48 -6.81 1.31 12.08
C LEU A 48 -6.98 1.64 10.60
N ALA A 49 -7.89 2.55 10.24
CA ALA A 49 -8.06 2.98 8.85
C ALA A 49 -6.78 3.59 8.27
N ARG A 50 -6.00 4.32 9.08
CA ARG A 50 -4.71 4.90 8.67
C ARG A 50 -3.62 3.85 8.48
N LEU A 51 -3.55 2.86 9.38
CA LEU A 51 -2.63 1.72 9.24
C LEU A 51 -2.98 0.89 8.00
N GLU A 52 -4.26 0.57 7.79
CA GLU A 52 -4.72 -0.15 6.60
C GLU A 52 -4.46 0.63 5.29
N LEU A 53 -4.56 1.96 5.32
CA LEU A 53 -4.18 2.79 4.17
C LEU A 53 -2.67 2.77 3.92
N GLY A 54 -1.85 2.78 4.98
CA GLY A 54 -0.40 2.58 4.88
C GLY A 54 -0.06 1.21 4.29
N GLU A 55 -0.75 0.16 4.73
CA GLU A 55 -0.58 -1.20 4.21
C GLU A 55 -1.02 -1.33 2.75
N TYR A 56 -2.13 -0.68 2.39
CA TYR A 56 -2.52 -0.57 0.99
C TYR A 56 -1.39 0.05 0.16
N TYR A 57 -0.76 1.12 0.64
CA TYR A 57 0.35 1.74 -0.08
C TYR A 57 1.57 0.83 -0.19
N LEU A 58 1.93 0.11 0.88
CA LEU A 58 3.02 -0.85 0.84
C LEU A 58 2.78 -1.97 -0.19
N ARG A 59 1.57 -2.54 -0.22
CA ARG A 59 1.23 -3.65 -1.13
C ARG A 59 1.11 -3.25 -2.61
N ASN A 60 1.11 -1.96 -2.90
CA ASN A 60 0.90 -1.43 -4.26
C ASN A 60 2.11 -0.61 -4.74
N ASP A 61 3.30 -0.83 -4.17
CA ASP A 61 4.55 -0.13 -4.54
C ASP A 61 4.42 1.41 -4.43
N LEU A 62 3.70 1.88 -3.42
CA LEU A 62 3.44 3.30 -3.14
C LEU A 62 4.05 3.72 -1.79
N GLU A 63 5.19 3.15 -1.41
CA GLU A 63 5.77 3.29 -0.08
C GLU A 63 6.08 4.74 0.31
N ASP A 64 6.37 5.60 -0.67
CA ASP A 64 6.59 7.03 -0.49
C ASP A 64 5.43 7.74 0.21
N LYS A 65 4.21 7.20 0.08
CA LYS A 65 2.97 7.73 0.67
C LYS A 65 2.67 7.20 2.07
N ILE A 66 3.39 6.18 2.54
CA ILE A 66 3.12 5.55 3.85
C ILE A 66 3.21 6.59 4.97
N LEU A 67 4.30 7.36 5.00
CA LEU A 67 4.49 8.37 6.05
C LEU A 67 3.44 9.48 6.02
N ASP A 68 2.85 9.79 4.86
CA ASP A 68 1.81 10.83 4.78
C ASP A 68 0.56 10.45 5.59
N VAL A 69 0.31 9.16 5.76
CA VAL A 69 -0.88 8.65 6.44
C VAL A 69 -0.60 8.18 7.86
N ILE A 70 0.59 7.67 8.16
CA ILE A 70 0.89 7.13 9.50
C ILE A 70 1.85 7.96 10.35
N ALA A 71 2.53 8.99 9.81
CA ALA A 71 3.47 9.75 10.63
C ALA A 71 2.76 10.37 11.85
N ASN A 72 3.47 10.38 12.98
CA ASN A 72 3.04 10.96 14.25
C ASN A 72 1.81 10.30 14.90
N LEU A 73 1.36 9.13 14.42
CA LEU A 73 0.28 8.40 15.09
C LEU A 73 0.63 8.06 16.54
N GLU A 74 1.88 7.67 16.81
CA GLU A 74 2.33 7.34 18.16
C GLU A 74 2.31 8.54 19.14
N GLU A 75 2.38 9.79 18.65
CA GLU A 75 2.26 10.99 19.49
C GLU A 75 0.82 11.20 20.00
N ARG A 76 -0.16 10.80 19.19
CA ARG A 76 -1.60 10.93 19.49
C ARG A 76 -2.19 9.70 20.14
N TYR A 77 -1.65 8.54 19.79
CA TYR A 77 -2.10 7.23 20.23
C TYR A 77 -0.88 6.38 20.60
N PRO A 78 -0.48 6.40 21.88
CA PRO A 78 0.55 5.50 22.37
C PRO A 78 0.07 4.05 22.21
N PHE A 79 0.63 3.32 21.24
CA PHE A 79 0.28 1.92 20.99
C PHE A 79 0.56 1.08 22.23
N SER A 80 -0.48 0.53 22.85
CA SER A 80 -0.37 -0.25 24.08
C SER A 80 -0.32 -1.75 23.85
N ASP A 81 -0.80 -2.23 22.70
CA ASP A 81 -0.75 -3.64 22.33
C ASP A 81 0.40 -3.94 21.36
N ARG A 82 1.04 -5.09 21.56
CA ARG A 82 2.22 -5.53 20.81
C ARG A 82 1.94 -5.73 19.32
N PHE A 83 0.71 -6.12 18.96
CA PHE A 83 0.35 -6.38 17.57
C PHE A 83 0.25 -5.07 16.77
N THR A 84 -0.53 -4.11 17.24
CA THR A 84 -0.69 -2.81 16.57
C THR A 84 0.62 -2.02 16.59
N CYS A 85 1.39 -2.08 17.69
CA CYS A 85 2.72 -1.48 17.75
C CYS A 85 3.67 -2.08 16.70
N GLY A 86 3.68 -3.41 16.55
CA GLY A 86 4.45 -4.11 15.52
C GLY A 86 4.02 -3.71 14.11
N TYR A 87 2.71 -3.68 13.85
CA TYR A 87 2.16 -3.28 12.56
C TYR A 87 2.53 -1.84 12.19
N TYR A 88 2.38 -0.91 13.12
CA TYR A 88 2.80 0.47 12.96
C TYR A 88 4.30 0.61 12.69
N ASN A 89 5.14 -0.02 13.52
CA ASN A 89 6.60 0.03 13.37
C ASN A 89 7.06 -0.51 12.02
N ARG A 90 6.43 -1.58 11.54
CA ARG A 90 6.72 -2.18 10.24
C ARG A 90 6.48 -1.19 9.11
N LEU A 91 5.29 -0.60 9.05
CA LEU A 91 4.96 0.40 8.04
C LEU A 91 5.85 1.65 8.15
N LEU A 92 6.12 2.11 9.38
CA LEU A 92 6.95 3.28 9.63
C LEU A 92 8.41 3.06 9.16
N ALA A 93 8.96 1.86 9.39
CA ALA A 93 10.30 1.48 8.92
C ALA A 93 10.38 1.48 7.38
N PHE A 94 9.40 0.88 6.69
CA PHE A 94 9.31 0.94 5.22
C PHE A 94 9.20 2.39 4.71
N GLY A 95 8.31 3.18 5.30
CA GLY A 95 8.11 4.57 4.92
C GLY A 95 9.38 5.41 5.05
N TYR A 96 10.10 5.28 6.17
CA TYR A 96 11.38 5.96 6.36
C TYR A 96 12.46 5.47 5.38
N ALA A 97 12.56 4.15 5.16
CA ALA A 97 13.55 3.58 4.26
C ALA A 97 13.37 4.08 2.82
N HIS A 98 12.14 4.13 2.31
CA HIS A 98 11.84 4.63 0.96
C HIS A 98 12.10 6.13 0.81
N ARG A 99 11.88 6.91 1.87
CA ARG A 99 12.29 8.33 1.91
C ARG A 99 13.78 8.54 2.17
N LYS A 100 14.59 7.47 2.21
CA LYS A 100 16.03 7.50 2.48
C LYS A 100 16.38 8.07 3.86
N GLN A 101 15.43 8.06 4.79
CA GLN A 101 15.61 8.42 6.20
C GLN A 101 16.15 7.18 6.94
N PHE A 102 17.37 6.79 6.57
CA PHE A 102 17.91 5.47 6.93
C PHE A 102 18.16 5.30 8.43
N ILE A 103 18.57 6.36 9.13
CA ILE A 103 18.81 6.33 10.58
C ILE A 103 17.51 6.06 11.33
N GLU A 104 16.44 6.75 10.94
CA GLU A 104 15.10 6.60 11.50
C GLU A 104 14.51 5.23 11.17
N ALA A 105 14.67 4.78 9.92
CA ALA A 105 14.22 3.48 9.47
C ALA A 105 14.89 2.35 10.26
N GLU A 106 16.22 2.41 10.44
CA GLU A 106 16.98 1.42 11.20
C GLU A 106 16.55 1.40 12.66
N LYS A 107 16.43 2.57 13.30
CA LYS A 107 15.97 2.68 14.69
C LYS A 107 14.59 2.05 14.89
N VAL A 108 13.65 2.33 13.99
CA VAL A 108 12.29 1.78 14.07
C VAL A 108 12.29 0.28 13.80
N ALA A 109 13.07 -0.19 12.82
CA ALA A 109 13.17 -1.62 12.51
C ALA A 109 13.78 -2.42 13.68
N ARG A 110 14.85 -1.90 14.31
CA ARG A 110 15.46 -2.53 15.50
C ARG A 110 14.51 -2.56 16.69
N ARG A 111 13.79 -1.46 16.97
CA ARG A 111 12.70 -1.44 17.96
C ARG A 111 11.63 -2.49 17.64
N GLY A 112 11.28 -2.63 16.36
CA GLY A 112 10.34 -3.65 15.89
C GLY A 112 10.81 -5.08 16.19
N LEU A 113 12.10 -5.36 16.03
CA LEU A 113 12.71 -6.66 16.31
C LEU A 113 12.81 -7.00 17.80
N GLU A 114 12.90 -6.01 18.69
CA GLU A 114 12.82 -6.25 20.15
C GLU A 114 11.50 -6.94 20.50
N GLU A 115 10.42 -6.48 19.86
CA GLU A 115 9.08 -7.03 20.06
C GLU A 115 8.77 -8.19 19.12
N HIS A 116 9.33 -8.27 17.91
CA HIS A 116 8.99 -9.29 16.91
C HIS A 116 10.28 -9.85 16.29
N PRO A 117 11.06 -10.65 17.03
CA PRO A 117 12.42 -11.04 16.65
C PRO A 117 12.51 -11.94 15.42
N ASP A 118 11.40 -12.57 15.05
CA ASP A 118 11.26 -13.43 13.86
C ASP A 118 10.54 -12.70 12.70
N SER A 119 10.44 -11.36 12.71
CA SER A 119 9.78 -10.60 11.63
C SER A 119 10.66 -10.50 10.39
N LEU A 120 10.23 -11.14 9.30
CA LEU A 120 10.89 -11.05 7.99
C LEU A 120 10.98 -9.61 7.48
N ASP A 121 9.91 -8.83 7.63
CA ASP A 121 9.85 -7.46 7.12
C ASP A 121 10.92 -6.55 7.75
N PHE A 122 11.18 -6.66 9.05
CA PHE A 122 12.22 -5.86 9.68
C PHE A 122 13.63 -6.23 9.18
N TYR A 123 13.93 -7.52 9.03
CA TYR A 123 15.21 -7.93 8.44
C TYR A 123 15.35 -7.53 6.97
N PHE A 124 14.26 -7.53 6.21
CA PHE A 124 14.24 -7.02 4.84
C PHE A 124 14.58 -5.53 4.80
N VAL A 125 13.90 -4.72 5.62
CA VAL A 125 14.14 -3.27 5.71
C VAL A 125 15.59 -2.98 6.12
N LEU A 126 16.12 -3.67 7.13
CA LEU A 126 17.51 -3.49 7.56
C LEU A 126 18.51 -3.87 6.45
N SER A 127 18.30 -4.99 5.76
CA SER A 127 19.15 -5.40 4.65
C SER A 127 19.12 -4.35 3.51
N PHE A 128 17.94 -3.82 3.18
CA PHE A 128 17.77 -2.75 2.19
C PHE A 128 18.49 -1.46 2.59
N ILE A 129 18.40 -1.05 3.87
CA ILE A 129 19.09 0.13 4.40
C ILE A 129 20.61 -0.05 4.27
N HIS A 130 21.16 -1.14 4.81
CA HIS A 130 22.60 -1.40 4.78
C HIS A 130 23.12 -1.52 3.34
N MET A 131 22.34 -2.13 2.44
CA MET A 131 22.69 -2.21 1.02
C MET A 131 22.76 -0.82 0.39
N SER A 132 21.80 0.06 0.71
CA SER A 132 21.77 1.44 0.23
C SER A 132 22.95 2.27 0.75
N LEU A 133 23.43 1.97 1.96
CA LEU A 133 24.61 2.58 2.58
C LEU A 133 25.94 1.91 2.17
N LYS A 134 25.88 0.83 1.39
CA LYS A 134 27.04 -0.01 0.99
C LYS A 134 27.74 -0.71 2.15
N GLU A 135 27.02 -0.96 3.23
CA GLU A 135 27.46 -1.69 4.41
C GLU A 135 27.26 -3.20 4.20
N LEU A 136 28.10 -3.78 3.34
CA LEU A 136 27.88 -5.13 2.80
C LEU A 136 27.87 -6.23 3.86
N ASP A 137 28.70 -6.11 4.90
CA ASP A 137 28.76 -7.11 5.99
C ASP A 137 27.44 -7.16 6.77
N GLN A 138 26.85 -5.98 7.04
CA GLN A 138 25.55 -5.86 7.68
C GLN A 138 24.42 -6.32 6.75
N THR A 139 24.48 -5.99 5.46
CA THR A 139 23.52 -6.50 4.46
C THR A 139 23.46 -8.04 4.47
N ILE A 140 24.63 -8.69 4.48
CA ILE A 140 24.73 -10.15 4.56
C ILE A 140 24.15 -10.66 5.88
N THR A 141 24.56 -10.05 7.01
CA THR A 141 24.09 -10.45 8.35
C THR A 141 22.57 -10.45 8.45
N GLU A 142 21.92 -9.34 8.06
CA GLU A 142 20.46 -9.21 8.15
C GLU A 142 19.75 -10.09 7.09
N GLY A 143 20.36 -10.26 5.92
CA GLY A 143 19.86 -11.18 4.89
C GLY A 143 19.90 -12.65 5.32
N GLU A 144 20.94 -13.09 6.01
CA GLU A 144 21.04 -14.45 6.56
C GLU A 144 19.99 -14.70 7.64
N ARG A 145 19.69 -13.69 8.46
CA ARG A 145 18.59 -13.76 9.44
C ARG A 145 17.24 -13.95 8.75
N PHE A 146 16.96 -13.15 7.72
CA PHE A 146 15.76 -13.29 6.90
C PHE A 146 15.63 -14.73 6.34
N VAL A 147 16.67 -15.22 5.67
CA VAL A 147 16.67 -16.55 5.05
C VAL A 147 16.48 -17.66 6.09
N SER A 148 17.12 -17.55 7.25
CA SER A 148 16.99 -18.50 8.35
C SER A 148 15.54 -18.60 8.84
N ILE A 149 14.89 -17.46 9.09
CA ILE A 149 13.49 -17.41 9.53
C ILE A 149 12.56 -17.97 8.44
N TRP A 150 12.74 -17.54 7.20
CA TRP A 150 11.95 -18.02 6.06
C TRP A 150 12.02 -19.55 5.93
N ASN A 151 13.21 -20.13 6.10
CA ASN A 151 13.39 -21.58 6.07
C ASN A 151 12.64 -22.28 7.21
N ARG A 152 12.62 -21.71 8.42
CA ARG A 152 11.84 -22.24 9.55
C ARG A 152 10.35 -22.20 9.25
N ILE A 153 9.84 -21.11 8.67
CA ILE A 153 8.42 -20.98 8.24
C ILE A 153 8.08 -22.05 7.21
N LYS A 154 8.90 -22.20 6.16
CA LYS A 154 8.69 -23.20 5.10
C LYS A 154 8.68 -24.64 5.64
N GLN A 155 9.43 -24.90 6.70
CA GLN A 155 9.50 -26.20 7.37
C GLN A 155 8.38 -26.40 8.42
N GLY A 156 7.49 -25.42 8.60
CA GLY A 156 6.41 -25.45 9.60
C GLY A 156 6.90 -25.30 11.03
N GLN A 157 8.12 -24.81 11.25
CA GLN A 157 8.71 -24.59 12.59
C GLN A 157 8.34 -23.21 13.15
N LEU A 158 7.83 -22.31 12.30
CA LEU A 158 7.30 -21.00 12.65
C LEU A 158 5.99 -20.75 11.89
N PRO A 159 5.05 -19.97 12.45
CA PRO A 159 3.90 -19.50 11.70
C PRO A 159 4.34 -18.53 10.58
N PRO A 160 3.58 -18.45 9.48
CA PRO A 160 3.82 -17.47 8.42
C PRO A 160 3.54 -16.03 8.88
#